data_AF-A0A498KZG8-F1
#
_entry.id   AF-A0A498KZG8-F1
#
_cell.length_a   1.000
_cell.length_b   1.000
_cell.length_c   1.000
_cell.angle_alpha   90.00
_cell.angle_beta   90.00
_cell.angle_gamma   90.00
#
_symmetry.space_group_name_H-M   'P 1'
#
loop_
_entity.id
_entity.type
_entity.pdbx_description
1 polymer ?
#
loop_
_entity_poly.entity_id
_entity_poly.type
_entity_poly.pdbx_seq_one_letter_code
_entity_poly.pdbx_strand_id
1 'polypeptide(L)'
;MVSDGSTTPVELTEDERAALHQVELGLEWLHRAHGHLVEFHHNTGHAMDHLAAAEPLLRECGYDDLADAVRDRYLPRGVIDDDRWSYDVVESFQEGFLDEIEGFEREAREVVADGQRHAAERAQERTWKERGGRERPE
;
A
#
# COMPACT_ATOMS: atom_id res chain seq x y z
N MET A 1 10.56 -39.70 8.04
CA MET A 1 10.16 -39.56 6.63
C MET A 1 8.96 -38.64 6.61
N VAL A 2 9.18 -37.35 6.36
CA VAL A 2 8.08 -36.40 6.21
C VAL A 2 7.67 -36.48 4.75
N SER A 3 6.40 -36.77 4.52
CA SER A 3 5.80 -36.98 3.20
C SER A 3 6.10 -35.79 2.30
N ASP A 4 6.71 -36.07 1.15
CA ASP A 4 6.83 -35.17 0.03
C ASP A 4 5.41 -34.91 -0.49
N GLY A 5 4.82 -33.81 -0.04
CA GLY A 5 3.54 -33.32 -0.53
C GLY A 5 3.73 -32.86 -1.97
N SER A 6 3.66 -33.80 -2.90
CA SER A 6 3.60 -33.53 -4.34
C SER A 6 2.44 -32.59 -4.58
N THR A 7 2.73 -31.29 -4.60
CA THR A 7 1.76 -30.22 -4.86
C THR A 7 1.54 -30.27 -6.35
N THR A 8 0.63 -31.16 -6.78
CA THR A 8 0.16 -31.15 -8.15
C THR A 8 -0.46 -29.77 -8.35
N PRO A 9 0.02 -28.94 -9.29
CA PRO A 9 -0.49 -27.59 -9.44
C PRO A 9 -2.00 -27.68 -9.67
N VAL A 10 -2.79 -26.97 -8.85
CA VAL A 10 -4.22 -26.77 -9.15
C VAL A 10 -4.32 -26.21 -10.57
N GLU A 11 -4.93 -26.99 -11.46
CA GLU A 11 -5.21 -26.56 -12.82
C GLU A 11 -6.39 -25.60 -12.78
N LEU A 12 -6.08 -24.32 -12.61
CA LEU A 12 -7.09 -23.26 -12.67
C LEU A 12 -7.64 -23.12 -14.08
N THR A 13 -8.91 -22.73 -14.18
CA THR A 13 -9.49 -22.20 -15.42
C THR A 13 -8.88 -20.84 -15.76
N GLU A 14 -9.11 -20.37 -17.00
CA GLU A 14 -8.72 -19.02 -17.39
C GLU A 14 -9.45 -17.96 -16.56
N ASP A 15 -10.76 -18.15 -16.34
CA ASP A 15 -11.59 -17.24 -15.56
C ASP A 15 -11.15 -17.17 -14.09
N GLU A 16 -10.82 -18.30 -13.46
CA GLU A 16 -10.30 -18.33 -12.07
C GLU A 16 -8.94 -17.61 -11.95
N ARG A 17 -8.03 -17.82 -12.92
CA ARG A 17 -6.76 -17.07 -12.96
C ARG A 17 -7.00 -15.58 -13.14
N ALA A 18 -7.90 -15.21 -14.05
CA ALA A 18 -8.22 -13.81 -14.32
C ALA A 18 -8.82 -13.14 -13.09
N ALA A 19 -9.74 -13.81 -12.39
CA ALA A 19 -10.35 -13.31 -11.16
C ALA A 19 -9.32 -13.08 -10.05
N LEU A 20 -8.46 -14.08 -9.77
CA LEU A 20 -7.40 -13.92 -8.78
C LEU A 20 -6.43 -12.80 -9.13
N HIS A 21 -6.05 -12.70 -10.40
CA HIS A 21 -5.18 -11.62 -10.86
C HIS A 21 -5.82 -10.23 -10.65
N GLN A 22 -7.14 -10.09 -10.83
CA GLN A 22 -7.82 -8.82 -10.52
C GLN A 22 -7.80 -8.50 -9.02
N VAL A 23 -7.92 -9.50 -8.15
CA VAL A 23 -7.81 -9.30 -6.69
C VAL A 23 -6.39 -8.87 -6.32
N GLU A 24 -5.37 -9.57 -6.82
CA GLU A 24 -3.96 -9.24 -6.61
C GLU A 24 -3.63 -7.81 -7.10
N LEU A 25 -4.09 -7.44 -8.30
CA LEU A 25 -3.94 -6.08 -8.84
C LEU A 25 -4.66 -5.03 -7.98
N GLY A 26 -5.88 -5.33 -7.52
CA GLY A 26 -6.61 -4.45 -6.62
C GLY A 26 -5.81 -4.14 -5.35
N LEU A 27 -5.26 -5.19 -4.72
CA LEU A 27 -4.42 -5.04 -3.52
C LEU A 27 -3.14 -4.26 -3.82
N GLU A 28 -2.49 -4.48 -4.97
CA GLU A 28 -1.31 -3.72 -5.38
C GLU A 28 -1.60 -2.22 -5.48
N TRP A 29 -2.73 -1.84 -6.07
CA TRP A 29 -3.16 -0.44 -6.12
C TRP A 29 -3.42 0.16 -4.74
N LEU A 30 -3.93 -0.64 -3.79
CA LEU A 30 -4.11 -0.19 -2.41
C LEU A 30 -2.79 -0.03 -1.67
N HIS A 31 -1.80 -0.90 -1.90
CA HIS A 31 -0.43 -0.71 -1.40
C HIS A 31 0.20 0.56 -1.96
N ARG A 32 -0.05 0.87 -3.23
CA ARG A 32 0.38 2.14 -3.83
C ARG A 32 -0.31 3.34 -3.19
N ALA A 33 -1.62 3.27 -2.96
CA ALA A 33 -2.37 4.32 -2.26
C ALA A 33 -1.84 4.54 -0.85
N HIS A 34 -1.53 3.46 -0.12
CA HIS A 34 -0.89 3.52 1.18
C HIS A 34 0.47 4.23 1.13
N GLY A 35 1.31 3.92 0.13
CA GLY A 35 2.57 4.63 -0.09
C GLY A 35 2.38 6.14 -0.25
N HIS A 36 1.33 6.58 -0.94
CA HIS A 36 0.99 8.00 -1.06
C HIS A 36 0.49 8.63 0.25
N LEU A 37 -0.16 7.87 1.14
CA LEU A 37 -0.51 8.36 2.48
C LEU A 37 0.73 8.54 3.36
N VAL A 38 1.70 7.62 3.29
CA VAL A 38 2.98 7.78 3.98
C VAL A 38 3.75 8.99 3.46
N GLU A 39 3.79 9.19 2.14
CA GLU A 39 4.38 10.38 1.53
C GLU A 39 3.67 11.67 1.98
N PHE A 40 2.33 11.67 2.00
CA PHE A 40 1.53 12.77 2.54
C PHE A 40 1.88 13.07 4.01
N HIS A 41 2.02 12.04 4.85
CA HIS A 41 2.40 12.20 6.26
C HIS A 41 3.78 12.86 6.41
N HIS A 42 4.80 12.37 5.70
CA HIS A 42 6.14 12.95 5.75
C HIS A 42 6.17 14.40 5.25
N ASN A 43 5.52 14.67 4.12
CA ASN A 43 5.46 16.03 3.57
C ASN A 43 4.75 17.00 4.52
N THR A 44 3.70 16.54 5.21
CA THR A 44 3.00 17.32 6.24
C THR A 44 3.93 17.61 7.43
N GLY A 45 4.65 16.60 7.92
CA GLY A 45 5.64 16.77 8.99
C GLY A 45 6.70 17.80 8.65
N HIS A 46 7.29 17.71 7.46
CA HIS A 46 8.27 18.70 6.98
C HIS A 46 7.70 20.12 6.89
N ALA A 47 6.45 20.28 6.43
CA ALA A 47 5.80 21.59 6.42
C ALA A 47 5.62 22.13 7.85
N MET A 48 5.22 21.28 8.81
CA MET A 48 5.08 21.66 10.21
C MET A 48 6.41 22.02 10.86
N ASP A 49 7.51 21.32 10.52
CA ASP A 49 8.86 21.67 10.98
C ASP A 49 9.25 23.09 10.55
N HIS A 50 8.94 23.47 9.30
CA HIS A 50 9.19 24.82 8.80
C HIS A 50 8.35 25.88 9.53
N LEU A 51 7.09 25.58 9.86
CA LEU A 51 6.24 26.47 10.66
C LEU A 51 6.80 26.63 12.08
N ALA A 52 7.21 25.53 12.70
CA ALA A 52 7.85 25.55 14.03
C ALA A 52 9.15 26.36 14.02
N ALA A 53 9.97 26.26 12.96
CA ALA A 53 11.16 27.08 12.80
C ALA A 53 10.86 28.56 12.53
N ALA A 54 9.73 28.87 11.87
CA ALA A 54 9.32 30.24 11.60
C ALA A 54 8.81 30.98 12.83
N GLU A 55 8.20 30.28 13.80
CA GLU A 55 7.66 30.87 15.03
C GLU A 55 8.67 31.76 15.80
N PRO A 56 9.87 31.28 16.18
CA PRO A 56 10.84 32.12 16.88
C PRO A 56 11.37 33.25 16.00
N LEU A 57 11.53 33.03 14.68
CA LEU A 57 12.00 34.07 13.75
C LEU A 57 10.99 35.22 13.61
N LEU A 58 9.70 34.90 13.56
CA LEU A 58 8.62 35.90 13.57
C LEU A 58 8.66 36.73 14.86
N ARG A 59 8.91 36.07 16.00
CA ARG A 59 9.04 36.72 17.31
C ARG A 59 10.26 37.65 17.36
N GLU A 60 11.42 37.20 16.90
CA GLU A 60 12.63 38.03 16.80
C GLU A 60 12.43 39.27 15.92
N CYS A 61 11.60 39.16 14.88
CA CYS A 61 11.25 40.26 14.00
C CYS A 61 10.15 41.19 14.56
N GLY A 62 9.61 40.91 15.76
CA GLY A 62 8.56 41.70 16.41
C GLY A 62 7.14 41.40 15.94
N TYR A 63 6.89 40.28 15.26
CA TYR A 63 5.57 39.84 14.83
C TYR A 63 4.96 38.82 15.81
N ASP A 64 4.78 39.24 17.07
CA ASP A 64 4.30 38.35 18.15
C ASP A 64 2.95 37.69 17.83
N ASP A 65 1.99 38.43 17.26
CA ASP A 65 0.66 37.88 16.92
C ASP A 65 0.74 36.74 15.89
N LEU A 66 1.68 36.83 14.94
CA LEU A 66 1.89 35.77 13.95
C LEU A 66 2.59 34.56 14.57
N ALA A 67 3.58 34.79 15.44
CA ALA A 67 4.25 33.73 16.18
C ALA A 67 3.27 32.96 17.08
N ASP A 68 2.42 33.67 17.83
CA ASP A 68 1.39 33.07 18.67
C ASP A 68 0.34 32.32 17.84
N ALA A 69 -0.05 32.83 16.67
CA ALA A 69 -0.95 32.10 15.77
C ALA A 69 -0.33 30.77 15.28
N VAL A 70 0.96 30.76 14.93
CA VAL A 70 1.66 29.52 14.58
C VAL A 70 1.67 28.55 15.75
N ARG A 71 2.09 29.00 16.94
CA ARG A 71 2.20 28.18 18.15
C ARG A 71 0.87 27.59 18.62
N ASP A 72 -0.16 28.43 18.72
CA ASP A 72 -1.39 28.06 19.42
C ASP A 72 -2.48 27.53 18.50
N ARG A 73 -2.47 27.93 17.22
CA ARG A 73 -3.56 27.63 16.30
C ARG A 73 -3.17 26.67 15.18
N TYR A 74 -1.97 26.80 14.61
CA TYR A 74 -1.62 26.04 13.40
C TYR A 74 -0.81 24.79 13.69
N LEU A 75 0.20 24.85 14.57
CA LEU A 75 1.00 23.67 14.93
C LEU A 75 0.20 22.57 15.65
N PRO A 76 -0.72 22.88 16.60
CA PRO A 76 -1.46 21.84 17.30
C PRO A 76 -2.64 21.24 16.52
N ARG A 77 -2.92 21.75 15.31
CA ARG A 77 -4.13 21.44 14.55
C ARG A 77 -3.95 20.19 13.70
N GLY A 78 -4.90 19.27 13.78
CA GLY A 78 -4.98 18.10 12.90
C GLY A 78 -5.24 18.48 11.44
N VAL A 79 -4.88 17.58 10.53
CA VAL A 79 -5.10 17.72 9.08
C VAL A 79 -6.54 17.45 8.65
N ILE A 80 -7.31 16.71 9.46
CA ILE A 80 -8.71 16.42 9.20
C ILE A 80 -9.56 16.77 10.43
N ASP A 81 -10.63 17.52 10.19
CA ASP A 81 -11.59 17.99 11.21
C ASP A 81 -10.93 18.70 12.41
N ASP A 82 -9.71 19.20 12.23
CA ASP A 82 -8.86 19.87 13.23
C ASP A 82 -8.33 18.97 14.36
N ASP A 83 -8.75 17.70 14.40
CA ASP A 83 -8.40 16.76 15.46
C ASP A 83 -7.43 15.66 15.00
N ARG A 84 -7.63 15.10 13.81
CA ARG A 84 -6.85 13.94 13.33
C ARG A 84 -5.55 14.39 12.69
N TRP A 85 -4.45 13.80 13.15
CA TRP A 85 -3.12 14.00 12.61
C TRP A 85 -2.91 13.15 11.35
N SER A 86 -1.88 13.49 10.57
CA SER A 86 -1.61 12.75 9.34
C SER A 86 -1.21 11.29 9.60
N TYR A 87 -0.65 10.97 10.78
CA TYR A 87 -0.40 9.58 11.16
C TYR A 87 -1.70 8.82 11.46
N ASP A 88 -2.70 9.45 12.09
CA ASP A 88 -4.01 8.82 12.33
C ASP A 88 -4.68 8.39 11.01
N VAL A 89 -4.50 9.19 9.95
CA VAL A 89 -5.01 8.87 8.61
C VAL A 89 -4.30 7.65 8.02
N VAL A 90 -2.98 7.56 8.20
CA VAL A 90 -2.18 6.41 7.75
C VAL A 90 -2.59 5.15 8.52
N GLU A 91 -2.63 5.21 9.85
CA GLU A 91 -2.98 4.09 10.71
C GLU A 91 -4.41 3.61 10.44
N SER A 92 -5.38 4.53 10.34
CA SER A 92 -6.77 4.16 10.01
C SER A 92 -6.91 3.47 8.66
N PHE A 93 -6.09 3.85 7.67
CA PHE A 93 -6.08 3.19 6.37
C PHE A 93 -5.44 1.80 6.45
N GLN A 94 -4.31 1.67 7.15
CA GLN A 94 -3.56 0.43 7.31
C GLN A 94 -4.34 -0.61 8.12
N GLU A 95 -4.74 -0.26 9.35
CA GLU A 95 -5.32 -1.17 10.33
C GLU A 95 -6.80 -1.47 10.08
N GLY A 96 -7.47 -0.62 9.29
CA GLY A 96 -8.86 -0.84 8.89
C GLY A 96 -8.93 -1.38 7.47
N PHE A 97 -9.00 -0.45 6.51
CA PHE A 97 -9.37 -0.79 5.13
C PHE A 97 -8.37 -1.72 4.44
N LEU A 98 -7.07 -1.49 4.61
CA LEU A 98 -6.06 -2.28 3.91
C LEU A 98 -5.96 -3.71 4.48
N ASP A 99 -5.91 -3.87 5.80
CA ASP A 99 -5.85 -5.19 6.46
C ASP A 99 -7.05 -6.08 6.08
N GLU A 100 -8.27 -5.50 6.01
CA GLU A 100 -9.47 -6.22 5.57
C GLU A 100 -9.33 -6.77 4.15
N ILE A 101 -8.79 -5.98 3.21
CA ILE A 101 -8.61 -6.40 1.82
C ILE A 101 -7.45 -7.39 1.67
N GLU A 102 -6.37 -7.26 2.46
CA GLU A 102 -5.30 -8.27 2.53
C GLU A 102 -5.83 -9.62 3.05
N GLY A 103 -6.74 -9.57 4.03
CA GLY A 103 -7.47 -10.75 4.50
C GLY A 103 -8.29 -11.40 3.39
N PHE A 104 -9.04 -10.59 2.64
CA PHE A 104 -9.84 -11.07 1.51
C PHE A 104 -8.98 -11.67 0.38
N GLU A 105 -7.85 -11.05 0.00
CA GLU A 105 -6.93 -11.64 -0.99
C GLU A 105 -6.49 -13.03 -0.58
N ARG A 106 -6.09 -13.18 0.69
CA ARG A 106 -5.60 -14.44 1.23
C ARG A 106 -6.70 -15.50 1.18
N GLU A 107 -7.92 -15.17 1.59
CA GLU A 107 -9.07 -16.06 1.50
C GLU A 107 -9.38 -16.46 0.05
N ALA A 108 -9.45 -15.49 -0.87
CA ALA A 108 -9.72 -15.74 -2.28
C ALA A 108 -8.68 -16.70 -2.89
N ARG A 109 -7.40 -16.48 -2.57
CA ARG A 109 -6.30 -17.32 -3.03
C ARG A 109 -6.33 -18.73 -2.41
N GLU A 110 -6.67 -18.84 -1.13
CA GLU A 110 -6.86 -20.14 -0.46
C GLU A 110 -7.99 -20.94 -1.11
N VAL A 111 -9.14 -20.31 -1.34
CA VAL A 111 -10.33 -20.96 -1.91
C VAL A 111 -10.13 -21.36 -3.38
N VAL A 112 -9.59 -20.46 -4.19
CA VAL A 112 -9.55 -20.65 -5.65
C VAL A 112 -8.30 -21.40 -6.09
N ALA A 113 -7.15 -21.16 -5.45
CA ALA A 113 -5.86 -21.66 -5.92
C ALA A 113 -5.09 -22.49 -4.88
N ASP A 114 -5.75 -22.98 -3.82
CA ASP A 114 -5.12 -23.77 -2.75
C ASP A 114 -3.87 -23.06 -2.18
N GLY A 115 -3.98 -21.74 -2.04
CA GLY A 115 -2.91 -20.90 -1.50
C GLY A 115 -1.84 -20.49 -2.51
N GLN A 116 -1.89 -20.93 -3.78
CA GLN A 116 -0.90 -20.55 -4.78
C GLN A 116 -1.00 -19.07 -5.16
N ARG A 117 0.11 -18.32 -4.95
CA ARG A 117 0.25 -16.92 -5.38
C ARG A 117 0.53 -16.82 -6.88
N HIS A 118 0.30 -15.66 -7.50
CA HIS A 118 0.75 -15.31 -8.86
C HIS A 118 0.46 -16.39 -9.91
N ALA A 119 -0.78 -16.89 -9.90
CA ALA A 119 -1.16 -17.99 -10.77
C ALA A 119 -1.20 -17.57 -12.26
N ALA A 120 -1.58 -16.31 -12.52
CA ALA A 120 -1.61 -15.73 -13.86
C ALA A 120 -0.19 -15.51 -14.42
N GLU A 121 0.72 -14.94 -13.63
CA GLU A 121 2.11 -14.68 -13.99
C GLU A 121 2.85 -15.99 -14.24
N ARG A 122 2.63 -17.02 -13.40
CA ARG A 122 3.19 -18.35 -13.64
C ARG A 122 2.69 -18.97 -14.95
N ALA A 123 1.43 -18.77 -15.32
CA ALA A 123 0.90 -19.25 -16.60
C ALA A 123 1.51 -18.50 -17.80
N GLN A 124 1.67 -17.18 -17.67
CA GLN A 124 2.34 -16.34 -18.67
C GLN A 124 3.81 -16.74 -18.84
N GLU A 125 4.52 -16.97 -17.73
CA GLU A 125 5.91 -17.44 -17.73
C GLU A 125 6.07 -18.77 -18.48
N ARG A 126 5.17 -19.74 -18.26
CA ARG A 126 5.15 -21.02 -18.99
C ARG A 126 4.99 -20.80 -20.50
N THR A 127 4.06 -19.94 -20.90
CA THR A 127 3.83 -19.60 -22.31
C THR A 127 5.07 -18.98 -22.96
N TRP A 128 5.76 -18.08 -22.28
CA TRP A 128 7.01 -17.50 -22.78
C TRP A 128 8.12 -18.54 -22.94
N LYS A 129 8.26 -19.45 -21.96
CA LYS A 129 9.23 -20.55 -22.01
C LYS A 129 8.97 -21.51 -23.17
N GLU A 130 7.71 -21.89 -23.41
CA GLU A 130 7.32 -22.76 -24.51
C GLU A 130 7.63 -22.14 -25.88
N ARG A 131 7.42 -20.83 -26.04
CA ARG A 131 7.77 -20.10 -27.27
C ARG A 131 9.28 -20.10 -27.49
N GLY A 132 10.08 -19.79 -26.45
CA GLY A 132 11.54 -19.78 -26.55
C GLY A 132 12.17 -21.16 -26.78
N GLY A 133 11.52 -22.23 -26.30
CA GLY A 133 11.96 -23.61 -26.54
C GLY A 133 11.69 -24.14 -27.95
N ARG A 134 10.86 -23.45 -28.74
CA ARG A 134 10.44 -23.89 -30.09
C ARG A 134 11.37 -23.41 -31.22
N GLU A 135 12.39 -22.61 -30.92
CA GLU A 135 13.34 -22.02 -31.89
C GLU A 135 14.69 -22.75 -32.05
N ARG A 136 14.76 -24.08 -31.82
CA ARG A 136 15.92 -24.87 -32.26
C ARG A 136 15.54 -25.93 -33.29
N PRO A 137 15.40 -25.56 -34.58
CA PRO A 137 15.55 -26.51 -35.68
C PRO A 137 17.02 -26.92 -35.82
N GLU A 138 17.26 -28.21 -36.01
CA GLU A 138 18.56 -28.79 -36.42
C GLU A 138 18.95 -28.37 -37.85
#